data_AF-A0A0X3PKM5-F1
#
_entry.id   AF-A0A0X3PKM5-F1
#
_cell.length_a   1.000
_cell.length_b   1.000
_cell.length_c   1.000
_cell.angle_alpha   90.00
_cell.angle_beta   90.00
_cell.angle_gamma   90.00
#
_symmetry.space_group_name_H-M   'P 1'
#
loop_
_entity.id
_entity.type
_entity.pdbx_description
1 polymer ?
#
loop_
_entity_poly.entity_id
_entity_poly.type
_entity_poly.pdbx_seq_one_letter_code
_entity_poly.pdbx_strand_id
1 'polypeptide(L)'
;DSGFGVFSAEDIQAQECVLRISMEHILSAQSVIAYFPPTLRADPLLRGMENIALSLSLLHELSLGEKSMWCDYLYSLPTSYTTVMYLSAEHMELLSGFPIAGRIPCPNKQLW
;
A
#
# COMPACT_ATOMS: atom_id res chain seq x y z
N ASP A 1 -16.96 -2.98 -11.33
CA ASP A 1 -17.09 -3.59 -10.00
C ASP A 1 -16.01 -3.06 -9.08
N SER A 2 -16.39 -2.59 -7.90
CA SER A 2 -15.52 -1.84 -6.97
C SER A 2 -14.72 -2.73 -5.99
N GLY A 3 -14.74 -4.06 -6.16
CA GLY A 3 -14.07 -5.00 -5.26
C GLY A 3 -14.82 -5.27 -3.94
N PHE A 4 -14.12 -5.81 -2.94
CA PHE A 4 -14.65 -6.04 -1.60
C PHE A 4 -14.89 -4.73 -0.85
N GLY A 5 -15.93 -4.69 -0.01
CA GLY A 5 -16.28 -3.54 0.81
C GLY A 5 -17.12 -3.94 2.02
N VAL A 6 -17.56 -2.95 2.78
CA VAL A 6 -18.42 -3.14 3.95
C VAL A 6 -19.87 -2.85 3.56
N PHE A 7 -20.80 -3.67 4.01
CA PHE A 7 -22.24 -3.43 3.90
C PHE A 7 -22.85 -3.38 5.30
N SER A 8 -23.88 -2.56 5.46
CA SER A 8 -24.65 -2.53 6.70
C SER A 8 -25.82 -3.52 6.61
N ALA A 9 -26.05 -4.27 7.68
CA ALA A 9 -27.27 -5.07 7.83
C ALA A 9 -28.47 -4.23 8.30
N GLU A 10 -28.20 -3.03 8.83
CA GLU A 10 -29.18 -2.16 9.47
C GLU A 10 -29.09 -0.71 8.94
N ASP A 11 -30.11 0.09 9.23
CA ASP A 11 -30.15 1.49 8.85
C ASP A 11 -29.17 2.31 9.69
N ILE A 12 -28.25 3.03 9.02
CA ILE A 12 -27.29 3.93 9.65
C ILE A 12 -27.81 5.38 9.54
N GLN A 13 -27.82 6.11 10.65
CA GLN A 13 -28.25 7.50 10.66
C GLN A 13 -27.10 8.45 10.27
N ALA A 14 -27.46 9.62 9.74
CA ALA A 14 -26.47 10.65 9.44
C ALA A 14 -25.74 11.09 10.72
N GLN A 15 -24.41 11.24 10.64
CA GLN A 15 -23.51 11.61 11.76
C GLN A 15 -23.36 10.55 12.86
N GLU A 16 -23.87 9.34 12.65
CA GLU A 16 -23.63 8.21 13.54
C GLU A 16 -22.18 7.71 13.46
N CYS A 17 -21.60 7.38 14.61
CA CYS A 17 -20.26 6.80 14.67
C CYS A 17 -20.34 5.28 14.46
N VAL A 18 -20.21 4.82 13.22
CA VAL A 18 -20.37 3.40 12.85
C VAL A 18 -19.13 2.54 13.14
N LEU A 19 -17.93 3.12 13.06
CA LEU A 19 -16.66 2.38 13.22
C LEU A 19 -15.66 3.19 14.05
N ARG A 20 -14.98 2.51 14.98
CA ARG A 20 -13.83 3.02 15.72
C ARG A 20 -12.72 2.00 15.65
N ILE A 21 -11.52 2.45 15.31
CA ILE A 21 -10.32 1.61 15.23
C ILE A 21 -9.33 2.13 16.26
N SER A 22 -8.86 1.25 17.14
CA SER A 22 -7.80 1.57 18.10
C SER A 22 -6.46 1.72 17.38
N MET A 23 -5.64 2.68 17.80
CA MET A 23 -4.33 2.95 17.20
C MET A 23 -3.38 1.75 17.24
N GLU A 24 -3.57 0.84 18.20
CA GLU A 24 -2.75 -0.38 18.32
C GLU A 24 -2.96 -1.36 17.13
N HIS A 25 -4.09 -1.26 16.43
CA HIS A 25 -4.38 -2.08 15.26
C HIS A 25 -3.86 -1.44 13.96
N ILE A 26 -3.33 -0.22 14.01
CA ILE A 26 -2.83 0.49 12.84
C ILE A 26 -1.38 0.11 12.59
N LEU A 27 -1.11 -0.48 11.43
CA LEU A 27 0.25 -0.68 10.95
C LEU A 27 0.85 0.68 10.58
N SER A 28 1.81 1.16 11.38
CA SER A 28 2.55 2.40 11.12
C SER A 28 4.02 2.10 10.82
N ALA A 29 4.64 2.94 10.00
CA ALA A 29 6.06 2.81 9.69
C ALA A 29 6.92 2.93 10.96
N GLN A 30 6.55 3.84 11.88
CA GLN A 30 7.29 4.09 13.11
C GLN A 30 7.31 2.86 14.04
N SER A 31 6.20 2.11 14.09
CA SER A 31 6.09 0.90 14.91
C SER A 31 7.06 -0.19 14.47
N VAL A 32 7.29 -0.33 13.15
CA VAL A 32 8.04 -1.44 12.57
C VAL A 32 9.50 -1.10 12.30
N ILE A 33 9.80 0.14 11.88
CA ILE A 33 11.18 0.59 11.61
C ILE A 33 12.08 0.36 12.81
N ALA A 34 11.56 0.41 14.04
CA ALA A 34 12.32 0.13 15.26
C ALA A 34 13.03 -1.25 15.24
N TYR A 35 12.46 -2.24 14.56
CA TYR A 35 13.03 -3.59 14.41
C TYR A 35 14.07 -3.68 13.28
N PHE A 36 14.21 -2.64 12.44
CA PHE A 36 15.15 -2.65 11.33
C PHE A 36 16.60 -2.48 11.82
N PRO A 37 17.58 -3.08 11.11
CA PRO A 37 18.98 -2.87 11.38
C PRO A 37 19.34 -1.37 11.40
N PRO A 38 20.28 -0.92 12.26
CA PRO A 38 20.67 0.49 12.36
C PRO A 38 21.10 1.11 11.03
N THR A 39 21.73 0.33 10.15
CA THR A 39 22.12 0.74 8.80
C THR A 39 20.91 1.11 7.94
N LEU A 40 19.87 0.28 7.96
CA LEU A 40 18.63 0.53 7.21
C LEU A 40 17.83 1.68 7.82
N ARG A 41 17.81 1.81 9.15
CA ARG A 41 17.21 2.97 9.83
C ARG A 41 17.93 4.28 9.56
N ALA A 42 19.20 4.24 9.18
CA ALA A 42 19.99 5.40 8.80
C ALA A 42 19.79 5.82 7.35
N ASP A 43 19.12 4.99 6.54
CA ASP A 43 18.88 5.25 5.14
C ASP A 43 18.07 6.56 4.91
N PRO A 44 18.57 7.47 4.06
CA PRO A 44 17.90 8.74 3.79
C PRO A 44 16.51 8.59 3.17
N LEU A 45 16.25 7.54 2.37
CA LEU A 45 14.94 7.32 1.77
C LEU A 45 13.94 6.86 2.82
N LEU A 46 14.31 5.93 3.71
CA LEU A 46 13.42 5.52 4.80
C LEU A 46 13.12 6.69 5.76
N ARG A 47 14.10 7.57 6.01
CA ARG A 47 13.90 8.73 6.88
C ARG A 47 13.11 9.85 6.22
N GLY A 48 13.31 10.06 4.92
CA GLY A 48 12.71 11.16 4.17
C GLY A 48 11.35 10.85 3.56
N MET A 49 10.99 9.57 3.42
CA MET A 49 9.81 9.14 2.66
C MET A 49 9.00 8.10 3.44
N GLU A 50 8.00 8.58 4.17
CA GLU A 50 7.14 7.75 5.02
C GLU A 50 6.41 6.64 4.24
N ASN A 51 6.01 6.91 3.00
CA ASN A 51 5.37 5.91 2.13
C ASN A 51 6.31 4.74 1.79
N ILE A 52 7.60 5.00 1.56
CA ILE A 52 8.60 3.94 1.33
C ILE A 52 8.81 3.17 2.64
N ALA A 53 8.94 3.90 3.74
CA ALA A 53 9.17 3.31 5.05
C ALA A 53 8.00 2.39 5.49
N LEU A 54 6.76 2.81 5.24
CA LEU A 54 5.56 2.00 5.48
C LEU A 54 5.51 0.79 4.54
N SER A 55 5.87 0.96 3.27
CA SER A 55 5.89 -0.14 2.30
C SER A 55 6.87 -1.24 2.72
N LEU A 56 8.06 -0.87 3.18
CA LEU A 56 9.05 -1.81 3.71
C LEU A 56 8.60 -2.43 5.04
N SER A 57 7.94 -1.65 5.90
CA SER A 57 7.35 -2.15 7.14
C SER A 57 6.29 -3.22 6.87
N LEU A 58 5.43 -3.00 5.88
CA LEU A 58 4.43 -3.97 5.42
C LEU A 58 5.08 -5.26 4.91
N LEU A 59 6.13 -5.15 4.10
CA LEU A 59 6.88 -6.32 3.62
C LEU A 59 7.57 -7.09 4.74
N HIS A 60 8.11 -6.38 5.74
CA HIS A 60 8.71 -7.00 6.92
C HIS A 60 7.67 -7.81 7.70
N GLU A 61 6.54 -7.20 8.05
CA GLU A 61 5.46 -7.88 8.76
C GLU A 61 4.90 -9.05 7.97
N LEU A 62 4.74 -8.90 6.65
CA LEU A 62 4.33 -10.00 5.77
C LEU A 62 5.32 -11.17 5.80
N SER A 63 6.63 -10.90 5.88
CA SER A 63 7.66 -11.94 5.97
C SER A 63 7.65 -12.72 7.29
N LEU A 64 7.05 -12.17 8.35
CA LEU A 64 6.89 -12.84 9.63
C LEU A 64 5.73 -13.85 9.63
N GLY A 65 4.78 -13.72 8.69
CA GLY A 65 3.59 -14.58 8.58
C GLY A 65 2.76 -14.55 9.86
N GLU A 66 2.39 -15.72 10.38
CA GLU A 66 1.57 -15.88 11.59
C GLU A 66 2.18 -15.27 12.87
N LYS A 67 3.48 -14.91 12.85
CA LYS A 67 4.13 -14.23 13.98
C LYS A 67 3.85 -12.72 13.99
N SER A 68 3.34 -12.17 12.89
CA SER A 68 2.96 -10.76 12.79
C SER A 68 1.67 -10.49 13.55
N MET A 69 1.65 -9.43 14.35
CA MET A 69 0.43 -8.90 14.97
C MET A 69 -0.62 -8.50 13.92
N TRP A 70 -0.16 -8.12 12.72
CA TRP A 70 -1.02 -7.66 11.63
C TRP A 70 -1.32 -8.76 10.60
N CYS A 71 -1.04 -10.03 10.90
CA CYS A 71 -1.21 -11.14 9.94
C CYS A 71 -2.62 -11.16 9.31
N ASP A 72 -3.67 -11.07 10.12
CA ASP A 72 -5.06 -11.09 9.63
C ASP A 72 -5.37 -9.89 8.72
N TYR A 73 -4.88 -8.70 9.10
CA TYR A 73 -5.02 -7.50 8.27
C TYR A 73 -4.29 -7.69 6.93
N LEU A 74 -3.04 -8.16 6.95
CA LEU A 74 -2.23 -8.35 5.75
C LEU A 74 -2.81 -9.41 4.81
N TYR A 75 -3.38 -10.49 5.35
CA TYR A 75 -4.00 -11.55 4.54
C TYR A 75 -5.35 -11.14 3.97
N SER A 76 -6.00 -10.14 4.54
CA SER A 76 -7.21 -9.53 3.96
C SER A 76 -6.92 -8.57 2.81
N LEU A 77 -5.66 -8.14 2.62
CA LEU A 77 -5.31 -7.19 1.57
C LEU A 77 -5.45 -7.83 0.18
N PRO A 78 -5.88 -7.03 -0.83
CA PRO A 78 -5.87 -7.47 -2.22
C PRO A 78 -4.47 -7.92 -2.68
N THR A 79 -4.42 -9.02 -3.42
CA THR A 79 -3.19 -9.52 -4.05
C THR A 79 -2.79 -8.74 -5.30
N SER A 80 -3.70 -7.94 -5.86
CA SER A 80 -3.46 -7.07 -7.01
C SER A 80 -4.28 -5.78 -6.90
N TYR A 81 -3.81 -4.75 -7.58
CA TYR A 81 -4.44 -3.43 -7.62
C TYR A 81 -4.53 -2.94 -9.06
N THR A 82 -5.44 -2.01 -9.33
CA THR A 82 -5.65 -1.40 -10.66
C THR A 82 -4.81 -0.13 -10.86
N THR A 83 -3.63 -0.06 -10.23
CA THR A 83 -2.72 1.07 -10.41
C THR A 83 -1.96 0.96 -11.72
N VAL A 84 -1.43 2.08 -12.21
CA VAL A 84 -0.66 2.13 -13.48
C VAL A 84 0.52 1.16 -13.53
N MET A 85 1.05 0.77 -12.36
CA MET A 85 2.15 -0.19 -12.24
C MET A 85 1.78 -1.61 -12.69
N TYR A 86 0.49 -1.94 -12.73
CA TYR A 86 -0.03 -3.25 -13.14
C TYR A 86 -0.61 -3.25 -14.58
N LEU A 87 -0.47 -2.14 -15.32
CA LEU A 87 -0.92 -2.07 -16.71
C LEU A 87 0.03 -2.80 -17.66
N SER A 88 -0.52 -3.46 -18.69
CA SER A 88 0.25 -4.09 -19.75
C SER A 88 0.82 -3.04 -20.71
N ALA A 89 1.76 -3.46 -21.56
CA ALA A 89 2.28 -2.61 -22.64
C ALA A 89 1.15 -2.11 -23.56
N GLU A 90 0.19 -2.96 -23.91
CA GLU A 90 -0.98 -2.61 -24.72
C GLU A 90 -1.85 -1.53 -24.04
N HIS A 91 -2.10 -1.66 -22.72
CA HIS A 91 -2.82 -0.63 -21.96
C HIS A 91 -2.05 0.70 -21.93
N MET A 92 -0.72 0.66 -21.90
CA MET A 92 0.13 1.85 -21.94
C MET A 92 0.13 2.52 -23.31
N GLU A 93 0.02 1.75 -24.40
CA GLU A 93 -0.14 2.29 -25.75
C GLU A 93 -1.47 3.05 -25.91
N LEU A 94 -2.55 2.57 -25.29
CA LEU A 94 -3.84 3.29 -25.27
C LEU A 94 -3.77 4.62 -24.53
N LEU A 95 -2.84 4.76 -23.58
CA LEU A 95 -2.59 6.03 -22.89
C LEU A 95 -1.74 6.99 -23.73
N SER A 96 -1.12 6.52 -24.82
CA SER A 96 -0.29 7.36 -25.68
C SER A 96 -1.11 8.51 -26.29
N GLY A 97 -0.56 9.73 -26.24
CA GLY A 97 -1.25 10.94 -26.66
C GLY A 97 -2.00 11.68 -25.54
N PHE A 98 -2.26 11.05 -24.39
CA PHE A 98 -2.78 11.76 -23.23
C PHE A 98 -1.66 12.43 -22.42
N PRO A 99 -1.89 13.62 -21.83
CA PRO A 99 -0.88 14.32 -21.01
C PRO A 99 -0.32 13.49 -19.86
N ILE A 100 -1.11 12.55 -19.34
CA ILE A 100 -0.72 11.67 -18.23
C ILE A 100 0.35 10.65 -18.63
N ALA A 101 0.41 10.23 -19.90
CA ALA A 101 1.38 9.23 -20.36
C ALA A 101 2.84 9.70 -20.23
N GLY A 102 3.09 11.02 -20.34
CA GLY A 102 4.43 11.57 -20.11
C GLY A 102 4.88 11.51 -18.64
N ARG A 103 3.97 11.23 -17.70
CA ARG A 103 4.26 11.14 -16.26
C ARG A 103 4.37 9.69 -15.76
N ILE A 104 4.00 8.70 -16.58
CA ILE A 104 4.11 7.28 -16.24
C ILE A 104 5.42 6.76 -16.83
N PRO A 105 6.35 6.23 -16.00
CA PRO A 105 7.57 5.62 -16.49
C PRO A 105 7.24 4.40 -17.36
N CYS A 106 7.62 4.40 -18.64
CA CYS A 106 7.47 3.23 -19.50
C CYS A 106 8.56 2.21 -19.13
N PRO A 107 8.20 0.98 -18.65
CA PRO A 107 9.19 -0.01 -18.24
C PRO A 107 10.09 -0.52 -19.38
N ASN A 108 9.69 -0.32 -20.64
CA ASN A 108 10.43 -0.77 -21.83
C ASN A 108 11.21 0.34 -22.57
N LYS A 109 11.27 1.57 -22.05
CA LYS A 109 12.28 2.52 -22.57
C LYS A 109 13.62 2.15 -21.94
N GLN A 110 14.44 1.41 -22.69
CA GLN A 110 15.87 1.26 -22.38
C GLN A 110 16.44 2.66 -22.10
N LEU A 111 16.93 2.83 -20.87
CA LEU A 111 17.60 4.03 -20.41
C LEU A 111 19.09 4.00 -20.77
N TRP A 112 19.47 3.45 -21.92
CA TRP A 112 20.82 3.52 -22.50
C TRP A 112 20.72 3.34 -24.01
#